data_AF-A0A1D6IFJ2-F1
#
_entry.id   AF-A0A1D6IFJ2-F1
#
_cell.length_a   1.000
_cell.length_b   1.000
_cell.length_c   1.000
_cell.angle_alpha   90.00
_cell.angle_beta   90.00
_cell.angle_gamma   90.00
#
_symmetry.space_group_name_H-M   'P 1'
#
loop_
_entity.id
_entity.type
_entity.pdbx_description
1 polymer ?
#
loop_
_entity_poly.entity_id
_entity_poly.type
_entity_poly.pdbx_seq_one_letter_code
_entity_poly.pdbx_strand_id
1 'polypeptide(L)'
;MKLFSMLAAVLWLGNISFCVIDNENHVEVVSNEGLSTAAKLLGCTANQLVIALSTCKIRAGNDSIVKKLTLTQAIDARDALAKSIYANLFDWIVDQINHSLGTGRQFTWRSISILDIYGFECFNKNGFEQFCINYANERLQQHFNRHLLKLQQEEYLEDGIDWTPMEFVDNTNCLSLFEKKHLGLLSLLDEESTFPKASDFSFANKLKRQLSGNSCFKSEKEGTFKICHYAGEVTYDTAGFLEKNRDPLHSESIQLLSSCTCELSKHFASVMVADSQNKSSLSWHSVKDTHKQSVVMEFKAQLFKLMQQLESTTPHFIQCIQPNSKHHPRLFEHDLVLHQLKCCGVFEVVRISRTCYPTRITHQQFAERYRFLLLRSIASQDPLSVSIAVLQKFNIPPEMYQVGYTKLFFRTGQVAALENAKRQMLLGTLHIQTQFRGLHSRRVVKEQEYTLIILSRDGGQLFSYRNTLGVDLQLTCSMIN
;
A
#
# COMPACT_ATOMS: atom_id res chain seq x y z
N MET A 1 19.22 12.44 18.66
CA MET A 1 19.67 13.85 18.62
C MET A 1 19.70 14.44 17.21
N LYS A 2 20.41 13.85 16.23
CA LYS A 2 20.53 14.41 14.86
C LYS A 2 19.20 14.63 14.12
N LEU A 3 18.22 13.74 14.28
CA LEU A 3 16.87 13.89 13.69
C LEU A 3 16.14 15.13 14.19
N PHE A 4 16.08 15.33 15.51
CA PHE A 4 15.44 16.52 16.10
C PHE A 4 16.16 17.81 15.72
N SER A 5 17.49 17.78 15.53
CA SER A 5 18.25 18.93 15.03
C SER A 5 17.84 19.32 13.61
N MET A 6 17.57 18.35 12.73
CA MET A 6 17.09 18.62 11.37
C MET A 6 15.66 19.17 11.36
N LEU A 7 14.76 18.63 12.19
CA LEU A 7 13.42 19.20 12.37
C LEU A 7 13.47 20.64 12.88
N ALA A 8 14.32 20.91 13.89
CA ALA A 8 14.53 22.25 14.37
C ALA A 8 15.09 23.17 13.28
N ALA A 9 16.00 22.68 12.43
CA ALA A 9 16.52 23.45 11.30
C ALA A 9 15.41 23.86 10.33
N VAL A 10 14.48 22.95 10.00
CA VAL A 10 13.31 23.23 9.15
C VAL A 10 12.44 24.34 9.75
N LEU A 11 12.18 24.30 11.06
CA LEU A 11 11.41 25.35 11.74
C LEU A 11 12.14 26.70 11.71
N TRP A 12 13.45 26.71 11.97
CA TRP A 12 14.25 27.93 11.95
C TRP A 12 14.43 28.52 10.55
N LEU A 13 14.47 27.69 9.50
CA LEU A 13 14.44 28.17 8.12
C LEU A 13 13.19 29.03 7.87
N GLY A 14 12.04 28.67 8.42
CA GLY A 14 10.80 29.46 8.31
C GLY A 14 10.89 30.88 8.90
N ASN A 15 11.82 31.11 9.83
CA ASN A 15 12.04 32.42 10.47
C ASN A 15 13.03 33.31 9.70
N ILE A 16 13.60 32.82 8.59
CA ILE A 16 14.48 33.61 7.72
C ILE A 16 13.63 34.61 6.92
N SER A 17 14.03 35.88 7.00
CA SER A 17 13.37 37.01 6.35
C SER A 17 14.31 37.66 5.33
N PHE A 18 13.72 38.33 4.34
CA PHE A 18 14.43 38.95 3.23
C PHE A 18 14.14 40.46 3.19
N CYS A 19 15.14 41.26 2.82
CA CYS A 19 15.03 42.70 2.60
C CYS A 19 15.24 43.01 1.11
N VAL A 20 14.35 43.81 0.52
CA VAL A 20 14.48 44.24 -0.88
C VAL A 20 15.53 45.35 -0.98
N ILE A 21 16.47 45.20 -1.91
CA ILE A 21 17.65 46.09 -2.02
C ILE A 21 17.63 46.98 -3.27
N ASP A 22 16.78 46.70 -4.25
CA ASP A 22 16.71 47.47 -5.49
C ASP A 22 15.30 47.53 -6.10
N ASN A 23 15.16 48.34 -7.15
CA ASN A 23 13.92 48.54 -7.88
C ASN A 23 13.49 47.31 -8.71
N GLU A 24 14.38 46.33 -8.89
CA GLU A 24 14.10 45.07 -9.58
C GLU A 24 13.60 43.98 -8.60
N ASN A 25 13.31 44.36 -7.35
CA ASN A 25 12.86 43.50 -6.26
C ASN A 25 13.87 42.42 -5.85
N HIS A 26 15.17 42.59 -6.12
CA HIS A 26 16.18 41.67 -5.61
C HIS A 26 16.31 41.79 -4.09
N VAL A 27 16.79 40.71 -3.45
CA VAL A 27 16.86 40.64 -1.99
C VAL A 27 18.23 40.32 -1.41
N GLU A 28 18.40 40.76 -0.17
CA GLU A 28 19.41 40.26 0.77
C GLU A 28 18.73 39.59 1.95
N VAL A 29 19.38 38.57 2.52
CA VAL A 29 18.88 37.86 3.70
C VAL A 29 19.14 38.71 4.94
N VAL A 30 18.11 38.88 5.78
CA VAL A 30 18.25 39.60 7.04
C VAL A 30 19.06 38.75 8.02
N SER A 31 20.19 39.30 8.50
CA SER A 31 21.00 38.65 9.53
C SER A 31 20.28 38.70 10.87
N ASN A 32 19.64 37.58 11.25
CA ASN A 32 18.91 37.42 12.50
C ASN A 32 19.28 36.10 13.19
N GLU A 33 18.70 35.86 14.37
CA GLU A 33 18.85 34.61 15.11
C GLU A 33 18.40 33.39 14.29
N GLY A 34 17.38 33.55 13.44
CA GLY A 34 16.88 32.48 12.57
C GLY A 34 17.94 31.98 11.60
N LEU A 35 18.63 32.88 10.90
CA LEU A 35 19.71 32.55 9.98
C LEU A 35 20.86 31.83 10.69
N SER A 36 21.33 32.38 11.82
CA SER A 36 22.49 31.83 12.54
C SER A 36 22.18 30.45 13.15
N THR A 37 20.97 30.28 13.68
CA THR A 37 20.53 29.01 14.28
C THR A 37 20.27 27.95 13.22
N ALA A 38 19.60 28.28 12.11
CA ALA A 38 19.40 27.36 10.99
C ALA A 38 20.74 26.89 10.41
N ALA A 39 21.67 27.80 10.15
CA ALA A 39 23.00 27.46 9.63
C ALA A 39 23.76 26.50 10.57
N LYS A 40 23.75 26.79 11.88
CA LYS A 40 24.39 25.94 12.90
C LYS A 40 23.78 24.54 12.95
N LEU A 41 22.45 24.41 12.86
CA LEU A 41 21.76 23.12 12.92
C LEU A 41 21.96 22.29 11.65
N LEU A 42 22.00 22.92 10.47
CA LEU A 42 22.32 22.26 9.20
C LEU A 42 23.80 21.87 9.12
N GLY A 43 24.66 22.58 9.86
CA GLY A 43 26.10 22.39 9.85
C GLY A 43 26.82 23.14 8.74
N CYS A 44 26.26 24.27 8.27
CA CYS A 44 26.88 25.17 7.30
C CYS A 44 27.17 26.55 7.92
N THR A 45 27.92 27.39 7.20
CA THR A 45 28.13 28.78 7.59
C THR A 45 26.92 29.64 7.20
N ALA A 46 26.65 30.70 7.97
CA ALA A 46 25.58 31.65 7.64
C ALA A 46 25.73 32.19 6.22
N ASN A 47 26.96 32.51 5.77
CA ASN A 47 27.21 33.01 4.42
C ASN A 47 26.84 31.99 3.33
N GLN A 48 27.10 30.70 3.52
CA GLN A 48 26.68 29.67 2.57
C GLN A 48 25.17 29.60 2.46
N LEU A 49 24.46 29.69 3.59
CA LEU A 49 23.00 29.71 3.61
C LEU A 49 22.44 30.98 2.96
N VAL A 50 23.05 32.15 3.19
CA VAL A 50 22.68 33.40 2.50
C VAL A 50 22.80 33.25 0.99
N ILE A 51 23.95 32.79 0.50
CA ILE A 51 24.19 32.60 -0.94
C ILE A 51 23.13 31.66 -1.55
N ALA A 52 22.82 30.56 -0.87
CA ALA A 52 21.84 29.59 -1.35
C ALA A 52 20.40 30.13 -1.41
N LEU A 53 20.06 31.11 -0.57
CA LEU A 53 18.72 31.69 -0.48
C LEU A 53 18.54 33.00 -1.25
N SER A 54 19.62 33.68 -1.64
CA SER A 54 19.55 34.98 -2.32
C SER A 54 20.14 34.99 -3.73
N THR A 55 20.77 33.90 -4.17
CA THR A 55 21.38 33.81 -5.50
C THR A 55 21.07 32.50 -6.21
N CYS A 56 21.11 32.52 -7.53
CA CYS A 56 20.99 31.34 -8.40
C CYS A 56 22.11 31.36 -9.45
N LYS A 57 22.77 30.22 -9.63
CA LYS A 57 23.82 30.03 -10.63
C LYS A 57 23.22 29.46 -11.91
N ILE A 58 23.20 30.27 -12.95
CA ILE A 58 22.75 29.86 -14.28
C ILE A 58 23.98 29.49 -15.11
N ARG A 59 24.02 28.26 -15.63
CA ARG A 59 25.02 27.87 -16.62
C ARG A 59 24.57 28.35 -18.01
N ALA A 60 25.36 29.20 -18.64
CA ALA A 60 25.17 29.66 -20.00
C ALA A 60 26.37 29.20 -20.84
N GLY A 61 26.24 28.04 -21.49
CA GLY A 61 27.37 27.39 -22.18
C GLY A 61 28.43 26.91 -21.17
N ASN A 62 29.67 27.35 -21.35
CA ASN A 62 30.78 27.02 -20.44
C ASN A 62 30.90 27.99 -19.24
N ASP A 63 30.19 29.11 -19.26
CA ASP A 63 30.27 30.13 -18.21
C ASP A 63 29.13 29.96 -17.18
N SER A 64 29.43 30.28 -15.92
CA SER A 64 28.43 30.32 -14.84
C SER A 64 28.17 31.76 -14.41
N ILE A 65 26.92 32.21 -14.56
CA ILE A 65 26.48 33.54 -14.16
C ILE A 65 25.72 33.43 -12.83
N VAL A 66 26.09 34.24 -11.84
CA VAL A 66 25.37 34.34 -10.57
C VAL A 66 24.33 35.45 -10.69
N LYS A 67 23.05 35.09 -10.58
CA LYS A 67 21.93 36.03 -10.59
C LYS A 67 21.37 36.19 -9.18
N LYS A 68 21.02 37.42 -8.77
CA LYS A 68 20.29 37.67 -7.52
C LYS A 68 18.82 37.23 -7.66
N LEU A 69 18.25 36.70 -6.59
CA LEU A 69 16.85 36.29 -6.55
C LEU A 69 15.95 37.48 -6.20
N THR A 70 14.74 37.48 -6.76
CA THR A 70 13.67 38.38 -6.31
C THR A 70 13.09 37.92 -4.97
N LEU A 71 12.31 38.77 -4.31
CA LEU A 71 11.66 38.43 -3.03
C LEU A 71 10.87 37.12 -3.09
N THR A 72 10.02 36.96 -4.10
CA THR A 72 9.23 35.75 -4.30
C THR A 72 10.14 34.53 -4.50
N GLN A 73 11.14 34.63 -5.37
CA GLN A 73 12.07 33.53 -5.65
C GLN A 73 12.88 33.11 -4.42
N ALA A 74 13.25 34.05 -3.56
CA ALA A 74 14.00 33.77 -2.34
C ALA A 74 13.12 33.08 -1.28
N ILE A 75 11.85 33.48 -1.16
CA ILE A 75 10.85 32.79 -0.33
C ILE A 75 10.65 31.36 -0.85
N ASP A 76 10.46 31.19 -2.16
CA ASP A 76 10.28 29.88 -2.78
C ASP A 76 11.51 28.99 -2.57
N ALA A 77 12.73 29.54 -2.72
CA ALA A 77 13.98 28.81 -2.47
C ALA A 77 14.11 28.35 -1.02
N ARG A 78 13.74 29.19 -0.04
CA ARG A 78 13.71 28.85 1.39
C ARG A 78 12.72 27.72 1.67
N ASP A 79 11.51 27.85 1.15
CA ASP A 79 10.44 26.89 1.39
C ASP A 79 10.73 25.56 0.69
N ALA A 80 11.32 25.59 -0.52
CA ALA A 80 11.79 24.41 -1.23
C ALA A 80 12.91 23.70 -0.48
N LEU A 81 13.90 24.42 0.07
CA LEU A 81 14.95 23.84 0.91
C LEU A 81 14.35 23.16 2.14
N ALA A 82 13.44 23.83 2.84
CA ALA A 82 12.76 23.30 4.02
C ALA A 82 11.96 22.02 3.71
N LYS A 83 11.15 22.04 2.65
CA LYS A 83 10.39 20.86 2.17
C LYS A 83 11.32 19.72 1.78
N SER A 84 12.42 20.02 1.09
CA SER A 84 13.41 19.03 0.66
C SER A 84 14.08 18.33 1.84
N ILE A 85 14.51 19.09 2.86
CA ILE A 85 15.09 18.52 4.09
C ILE A 85 14.07 17.65 4.81
N TYR A 86 12.82 18.11 4.92
CA TYR A 86 11.77 17.35 5.59
C TYR A 86 11.44 16.04 4.86
N ALA A 87 11.28 16.08 3.53
CA ALA A 87 11.03 14.90 2.70
C ALA A 87 12.15 13.87 2.80
N ASN A 88 13.42 14.29 2.66
CA ASN A 88 14.56 13.37 2.77
C ASN A 88 14.74 12.83 4.20
N LEU A 89 14.41 13.63 5.22
CA LEU A 89 14.40 13.14 6.60
C LEU A 89 13.31 12.07 6.79
N PHE A 90 12.13 12.26 6.21
CA PHE A 90 11.05 11.28 6.24
C PHE A 90 11.47 9.98 5.54
N ASP A 91 12.01 10.06 4.32
CA ASP A 91 12.49 8.89 3.58
C ASP A 91 13.58 8.14 4.35
N TRP A 92 14.52 8.88 4.95
CA TRP A 92 15.55 8.28 5.80
C TRP A 92 14.95 7.54 7.01
N ILE A 93 13.92 8.10 7.66
CA ILE A 93 13.22 7.42 8.77
C ILE A 93 12.57 6.12 8.27
N VAL A 94 11.90 6.16 7.12
CA VAL A 94 11.28 4.98 6.49
C VAL A 94 12.34 3.92 6.21
N ASP A 95 13.50 4.29 5.67
CA ASP A 95 14.62 3.38 5.42
C ASP A 95 15.19 2.77 6.70
N GLN A 96 15.31 3.55 7.79
CA GLN A 96 15.72 3.01 9.09
C GLN A 96 14.72 2.00 9.64
N ILE A 97 13.41 2.28 9.51
CA ILE A 97 12.35 1.36 9.91
C ILE A 97 12.43 0.07 9.08
N ASN A 98 12.56 0.19 7.75
CA ASN A 98 12.69 -0.94 6.84
C ASN A 98 13.92 -1.80 7.15
N HIS A 99 15.07 -1.17 7.43
CA HIS A 99 16.28 -1.88 7.84
C HIS A 99 16.09 -2.61 9.18
N SER A 100 15.41 -2.00 10.16
CA SER A 100 15.14 -2.62 11.45
C SER A 100 14.14 -3.77 11.37
N LEU A 101 13.17 -3.70 10.47
CA LEU A 101 12.16 -4.75 10.24
C LEU A 101 12.68 -5.85 9.30
N GLY A 102 13.74 -5.58 8.54
CA GLY A 102 14.36 -6.51 7.61
C GLY A 102 15.01 -7.71 8.31
N THR A 103 14.24 -8.74 8.64
CA THR A 103 14.79 -10.03 9.04
C THR A 103 15.39 -10.70 7.80
N GLY A 104 16.67 -11.07 7.84
CA GLY A 104 17.40 -11.70 6.73
C GLY A 104 16.54 -12.76 6.03
N ARG A 105 16.48 -12.69 4.69
CA ARG A 105 15.61 -13.44 3.77
C ARG A 105 15.39 -14.92 4.13
N GLN A 106 14.61 -15.21 5.16
CA GLN A 106 13.98 -16.51 5.36
C GLN A 106 12.72 -16.45 4.52
N PHE A 107 12.70 -17.24 3.45
CA PHE A 107 11.58 -17.31 2.51
C PHE A 107 10.26 -17.58 3.24
N THR A 108 9.47 -16.55 3.48
CA THR A 108 8.08 -16.70 3.93
C THR A 108 7.22 -16.98 2.69
N TRP A 109 6.58 -18.16 2.64
CA TRP A 109 5.73 -18.58 1.52
C TRP A 109 4.49 -17.67 1.30
N ARG A 110 4.14 -16.82 2.28
CA ARG A 110 2.97 -15.94 2.23
C ARG A 110 3.30 -14.59 2.83
N SER A 111 2.72 -13.54 2.26
CA SER A 111 2.74 -12.18 2.79
C SER A 111 1.31 -11.66 2.94
N ILE A 112 1.13 -10.72 3.87
CA ILE A 112 -0.10 -9.95 4.02
C ILE A 112 0.30 -8.49 3.83
N SER A 113 -0.28 -7.84 2.81
CA SER A 113 -0.07 -6.43 2.54
C SER A 113 -1.25 -5.65 3.09
N ILE A 114 -0.98 -4.64 3.91
CA ILE A 114 -1.99 -3.72 4.43
C ILE A 114 -1.77 -2.38 3.74
N LEU A 115 -2.79 -1.90 3.03
CA LEU A 115 -2.77 -0.61 2.35
C LEU A 115 -3.63 0.38 3.12
N ASP A 116 -2.98 1.42 3.64
CA ASP A 116 -3.62 2.57 4.28
C ASP A 116 -3.31 3.82 3.46
N ILE A 117 -4.35 4.52 3.04
CA ILE A 117 -4.26 5.65 2.11
C ILE A 117 -5.27 6.73 2.47
N TYR A 118 -5.03 7.93 1.97
CA TYR A 118 -6.03 8.99 1.99
C TYR A 118 -7.29 8.55 1.24
N GLY A 119 -8.44 8.74 1.88
CA GLY A 119 -9.74 8.58 1.24
C GLY A 119 -9.99 9.69 0.21
N PHE A 120 -11.09 9.57 -0.52
CA PHE A 120 -11.54 10.59 -1.46
C PHE A 120 -11.78 11.94 -0.76
N GLU A 121 -11.20 13.02 -1.28
CA GLU A 121 -11.27 14.36 -0.70
C GLU A 121 -12.07 15.32 -1.60
N CYS A 122 -13.03 16.03 -1.02
CA CYS A 122 -13.76 17.11 -1.69
C CYS A 122 -13.94 18.29 -0.74
N PHE A 123 -13.07 19.29 -0.88
CA PHE A 123 -13.11 20.53 -0.12
C PHE A 123 -13.71 21.67 -0.94
N ASN A 124 -13.91 22.83 -0.28
CA ASN A 124 -14.31 24.06 -0.95
C ASN A 124 -13.27 24.56 -1.98
N LYS A 125 -12.00 24.23 -1.77
CA LYS A 125 -10.89 24.51 -2.68
C LYS A 125 -10.02 23.26 -2.79
N ASN A 126 -9.95 22.67 -3.98
CA ASN A 126 -9.16 21.46 -4.24
C ASN A 126 -7.98 21.82 -5.14
N GLY A 127 -6.77 21.51 -4.69
CA GLY A 127 -5.53 21.79 -5.41
C GLY A 127 -4.95 20.55 -6.10
N PHE A 128 -3.67 20.65 -6.45
CA PHE A 128 -2.90 19.57 -7.06
C PHE A 128 -2.85 18.30 -6.19
N GLU A 129 -2.74 18.47 -4.86
CA GLU A 129 -2.68 17.36 -3.92
C GLU A 129 -3.99 16.55 -3.92
N GLN A 130 -5.14 17.22 -3.80
CA GLN A 130 -6.46 16.57 -3.91
C GLN A 130 -6.65 15.90 -5.26
N PHE A 131 -6.17 16.52 -6.35
CA PHE A 131 -6.22 15.93 -7.68
C PHE A 131 -5.48 14.59 -7.76
N CYS A 132 -4.28 14.49 -7.18
CA CYS A 132 -3.52 13.25 -7.08
C CYS A 132 -4.18 12.21 -6.16
N ILE A 133 -4.68 12.63 -4.99
CA ILE A 133 -5.38 11.76 -4.03
C ILE A 133 -6.63 11.16 -4.67
N ASN A 134 -7.45 11.98 -5.33
CA ASN A 134 -8.69 11.52 -5.95
C ASN A 134 -8.43 10.64 -7.18
N TYR A 135 -7.35 10.89 -7.95
CA TYR A 135 -6.92 9.98 -9.01
C TYR A 135 -6.53 8.59 -8.47
N ALA A 136 -5.77 8.52 -7.37
CA ALA A 136 -5.43 7.25 -6.74
C ALA A 136 -6.68 6.51 -6.23
N ASN A 137 -7.61 7.22 -5.60
CA ASN A 137 -8.89 6.66 -5.17
C ASN A 137 -9.72 6.14 -6.37
N GLU A 138 -9.75 6.87 -7.49
CA GLU A 138 -10.41 6.41 -8.72
C GLU A 138 -9.82 5.07 -9.21
N ARG A 139 -8.49 4.94 -9.20
CA ARG A 139 -7.80 3.70 -9.60
C ARG A 139 -8.08 2.53 -8.67
N LEU A 140 -8.09 2.78 -7.36
CA LEU A 140 -8.39 1.76 -6.37
C LEU A 140 -9.85 1.35 -6.40
N GLN A 141 -10.76 2.29 -6.67
CA GLN A 141 -12.17 1.98 -6.90
C GLN A 141 -12.36 1.06 -8.11
N GLN A 142 -11.61 1.26 -9.19
CA GLN A 142 -11.66 0.36 -10.34
C GLN A 142 -11.20 -1.06 -9.97
N HIS A 143 -10.13 -1.18 -9.18
CA HIS A 143 -9.66 -2.48 -8.67
C HIS A 143 -10.70 -3.13 -7.75
N PHE A 144 -11.31 -2.36 -6.85
CA PHE A 144 -12.43 -2.81 -6.03
C PHE A 144 -13.58 -3.34 -6.89
N ASN A 145 -14.05 -2.56 -7.87
CA ASN A 145 -15.14 -2.94 -8.78
C ASN A 145 -14.78 -4.21 -9.58
N ARG A 146 -13.51 -4.34 -10.01
CA ARG A 146 -13.03 -5.53 -10.73
C ARG A 146 -13.10 -6.79 -9.87
N HIS A 147 -12.58 -6.74 -8.65
CA HIS A 147 -12.52 -7.90 -7.76
C HIS A 147 -13.86 -8.25 -7.11
N LEU A 148 -14.67 -7.23 -6.82
CA LEU A 148 -15.99 -7.43 -6.23
C LEU A 148 -16.99 -7.99 -7.25
N LEU A 149 -16.92 -7.56 -8.51
CA LEU A 149 -17.97 -7.82 -9.49
C LEU A 149 -17.47 -8.42 -10.81
N LYS A 150 -16.56 -7.75 -11.52
CA LYS A 150 -16.18 -8.16 -12.90
C LYS A 150 -15.67 -9.60 -12.95
N LEU A 151 -14.72 -9.94 -12.08
CA LEU A 151 -14.15 -11.28 -12.00
C LEU A 151 -15.19 -12.35 -11.61
N GLN A 152 -16.20 -11.98 -10.81
CA GLN A 152 -17.28 -12.91 -10.45
C GLN A 152 -18.20 -13.18 -11.64
N GLN A 153 -18.56 -12.14 -12.40
CA GLN A 153 -19.39 -12.29 -13.60
C GLN A 153 -18.66 -13.08 -14.70
N GLU A 154 -17.37 -12.82 -14.89
CA GLU A 154 -16.51 -13.57 -15.81
C GLU A 154 -16.49 -15.06 -15.42
N GLU A 155 -16.28 -15.38 -14.14
CA GLU A 155 -16.29 -16.76 -13.65
C GLU A 155 -17.66 -17.46 -13.84
N TYR A 156 -18.76 -16.76 -13.62
CA TYR A 156 -20.10 -17.32 -13.81
C TYR A 156 -20.38 -17.64 -15.27
N LEU A 157 -19.96 -16.76 -16.17
CA LEU A 157 -20.08 -16.98 -17.61
C LEU A 157 -19.21 -18.15 -18.06
N GLU A 158 -17.95 -18.20 -17.61
CA GLU A 158 -17.01 -19.28 -17.93
C GLU A 158 -17.49 -20.65 -17.42
N ASP A 159 -18.08 -20.71 -16.23
CA ASP A 159 -18.57 -21.96 -15.63
C ASP A 159 -20.01 -22.30 -16.02
N GLY A 160 -20.63 -21.53 -16.92
CA GLY A 160 -21.96 -21.80 -17.48
C GLY A 160 -23.13 -21.61 -16.53
N ILE A 161 -22.97 -20.71 -15.54
CA ILE A 161 -24.00 -20.41 -14.55
C ILE A 161 -25.08 -19.54 -15.17
N ASP A 162 -26.33 -19.96 -15.05
CA ASP A 162 -27.49 -19.17 -15.45
C ASP A 162 -27.63 -17.96 -14.50
N TRP A 163 -27.15 -16.81 -14.96
CA TRP A 163 -27.02 -15.59 -14.19
C TRP A 163 -27.34 -14.37 -15.04
N THR A 164 -28.12 -13.44 -14.49
CA THR A 164 -28.38 -12.14 -15.12
C THR A 164 -27.28 -11.14 -14.76
N PRO A 165 -26.51 -10.63 -15.74
CA PRO A 165 -25.47 -9.64 -15.49
C PRO A 165 -26.06 -8.43 -14.75
N MET A 166 -25.36 -7.97 -13.72
CA MET A 166 -25.77 -6.79 -12.96
C MET A 166 -25.10 -5.55 -13.56
N GLU A 167 -25.91 -4.56 -13.92
CA GLU A 167 -25.40 -3.24 -14.27
C GLU A 167 -24.79 -2.55 -13.05
N PHE A 168 -23.57 -2.06 -13.21
CA PHE A 168 -22.86 -1.27 -12.20
C PHE A 168 -22.25 -0.04 -12.87
N VAL A 169 -22.02 1.00 -12.07
CA VAL A 169 -21.39 2.23 -12.55
C VAL A 169 -19.88 2.00 -12.65
N ASP A 170 -19.39 1.84 -13.88
CA ASP A 170 -17.97 1.66 -14.15
C ASP A 170 -17.27 3.01 -14.27
N ASN A 171 -16.11 3.15 -13.63
CA ASN A 171 -15.35 4.38 -13.64
C ASN A 171 -14.19 4.40 -14.65
N THR A 172 -14.15 3.40 -15.54
CA THR A 172 -13.22 3.32 -16.67
C THR A 172 -13.17 4.61 -17.52
N ASN A 173 -14.31 5.27 -17.74
CA ASN A 173 -14.36 6.53 -18.50
C ASN A 173 -13.58 7.66 -17.80
N CYS A 174 -13.74 7.78 -16.48
CA CYS A 174 -13.02 8.77 -15.67
C CYS A 174 -11.53 8.44 -15.61
N LEU A 175 -11.15 7.18 -15.43
CA LEU A 175 -9.74 6.78 -15.52
C LEU A 175 -9.13 7.06 -16.88
N SER A 176 -9.88 6.87 -17.97
CA SER A 176 -9.41 7.22 -19.31
C SER A 176 -9.13 8.72 -19.43
N LEU A 177 -9.95 9.58 -18.79
CA LEU A 177 -9.71 11.02 -18.75
C LEU A 177 -8.38 11.37 -18.09
N PHE A 178 -7.99 10.67 -17.03
CA PHE A 178 -6.69 10.86 -16.38
C PHE A 178 -5.53 10.33 -17.23
N GLU A 179 -5.67 9.10 -17.75
CA GLU A 179 -4.52 8.30 -18.15
C GLU A 179 -4.30 8.17 -19.65
N LYS A 180 -5.25 8.62 -20.47
CA LYS A 180 -5.18 8.53 -21.93
C LYS A 180 -3.85 9.08 -22.43
N LYS A 181 -3.20 8.29 -23.30
CA LYS A 181 -1.90 8.67 -23.86
C LYS A 181 -2.05 9.95 -24.68
N HIS A 182 -1.21 10.96 -24.40
CA HIS A 182 -1.16 12.29 -25.04
C HIS A 182 -2.34 13.24 -24.81
N LEU A 183 -3.55 12.74 -24.53
CA LEU A 183 -4.75 13.56 -24.32
C LEU A 183 -5.43 13.29 -22.97
N GLY A 184 -4.69 12.78 -21.99
CA GLY A 184 -5.15 12.63 -20.62
C GLY A 184 -4.73 13.83 -19.76
N LEU A 185 -5.42 14.03 -18.64
CA LEU A 185 -5.10 15.10 -17.68
C LEU A 185 -3.63 15.08 -17.26
N LEU A 186 -3.09 13.90 -16.96
CA LEU A 186 -1.72 13.75 -16.46
C LEU A 186 -0.70 14.09 -17.56
N SER A 187 -0.93 13.67 -18.81
CA SER A 187 -0.03 14.00 -19.92
C SER A 187 -0.07 15.47 -20.31
N LEU A 188 -1.26 16.09 -20.25
CA LEU A 188 -1.40 17.52 -20.55
C LEU A 188 -0.73 18.39 -19.47
N LEU A 189 -0.82 17.96 -18.20
CA LEU A 189 -0.14 18.61 -17.08
C LEU A 189 1.38 18.50 -17.18
N ASP A 190 1.88 17.30 -17.49
CA ASP A 190 3.31 17.07 -17.72
C ASP A 190 3.83 17.93 -18.87
N GLU A 191 3.13 17.94 -20.00
CA GLU A 191 3.50 18.73 -21.18
C GLU A 191 3.54 20.25 -20.87
N GLU A 192 2.48 20.82 -20.27
CA GLU A 192 2.48 22.24 -19.87
C GLU A 192 3.55 22.57 -18.82
N SER A 193 3.89 21.62 -17.96
CA SER A 193 4.96 21.81 -16.97
C SER A 193 6.34 21.93 -17.62
N THR A 194 6.54 21.39 -18.82
CA THR A 194 7.83 21.53 -19.54
C THR A 194 7.97 22.87 -20.27
N PHE A 195 6.87 23.57 -20.57
CA PHE A 195 6.92 24.83 -21.31
C PHE A 195 7.33 26.01 -20.41
N PRO A 196 8.47 26.70 -20.66
CA PRO A 196 9.00 27.74 -19.76
C PRO A 196 8.08 28.95 -19.56
N LYS A 197 7.19 29.23 -20.51
CA LYS A 197 6.24 30.35 -20.47
C LYS A 197 4.79 29.93 -20.18
N ALA A 198 4.56 28.65 -19.87
CA ALA A 198 3.24 28.18 -19.50
C ALA A 198 2.85 28.71 -18.11
N SER A 199 1.56 28.99 -17.94
CA SER A 199 0.93 29.43 -16.69
C SER A 199 -0.22 28.50 -16.34
N ASP A 200 -0.65 28.50 -15.08
CA ASP A 200 -1.82 27.70 -14.66
C ASP A 200 -3.07 28.04 -15.49
N PHE A 201 -3.18 29.28 -15.97
CA PHE A 201 -4.23 29.72 -16.89
C PHE A 201 -4.09 29.12 -18.30
N SER A 202 -2.87 29.02 -18.85
CA SER A 202 -2.66 28.33 -20.13
C SER A 202 -3.02 26.85 -20.02
N PHE A 203 -2.67 26.22 -18.89
CA PHE A 203 -3.03 24.86 -18.58
C PHE A 203 -4.55 24.66 -18.51
N ALA A 204 -5.27 25.48 -17.73
CA ALA A 204 -6.74 25.42 -17.63
C ALA A 204 -7.41 25.52 -19.01
N ASN A 205 -6.95 26.44 -19.86
CA ASN A 205 -7.47 26.61 -21.21
C ASN A 205 -7.17 25.42 -22.12
N LYS A 206 -5.97 24.82 -21.99
CA LYS A 206 -5.62 23.60 -22.73
C LYS A 206 -6.52 22.43 -22.35
N LEU A 207 -6.78 22.24 -21.04
CA LEU A 207 -7.73 21.22 -20.57
C LEU A 207 -9.12 21.44 -21.17
N LYS A 208 -9.65 22.66 -21.11
CA LYS A 208 -10.97 23.00 -21.68
C LYS A 208 -11.05 22.69 -23.18
N ARG A 209 -10.00 23.03 -23.94
CA ARG A 209 -9.96 22.78 -25.39
C ARG A 209 -9.88 21.30 -25.73
N GLN A 210 -9.08 20.52 -25.01
CA GLN A 210 -8.79 19.12 -25.35
C GLN A 210 -9.79 18.13 -24.76
N LEU A 211 -10.42 18.45 -23.61
CA LEU A 211 -11.20 17.49 -22.82
C LEU A 211 -12.72 17.78 -22.79
N SER A 212 -13.20 18.87 -23.41
CA SER A 212 -14.62 19.24 -23.41
C SER A 212 -15.58 18.21 -24.00
N GLY A 213 -15.08 17.29 -24.83
CA GLY A 213 -15.88 16.18 -25.38
C GLY A 213 -16.04 14.97 -24.47
N ASN A 214 -15.39 14.94 -23.29
CA ASN A 214 -15.46 13.82 -22.35
C ASN A 214 -16.60 14.02 -21.33
N SER A 215 -17.43 13.00 -21.11
CA SER A 215 -18.57 13.06 -20.19
C SER A 215 -18.19 13.29 -18.72
N CYS A 216 -16.97 12.92 -18.33
CA CYS A 216 -16.44 13.10 -16.98
C CYS A 216 -15.75 14.47 -16.77
N PHE A 217 -15.58 15.29 -17.81
CA PHE A 217 -14.94 16.60 -17.70
C PHE A 217 -15.95 17.72 -17.91
N LYS A 218 -15.97 18.69 -16.98
CA LYS A 218 -16.80 19.89 -17.07
C LYS A 218 -15.92 21.13 -16.97
N SER A 219 -16.03 22.01 -17.96
CA SER A 219 -15.39 23.32 -17.91
C SER A 219 -16.17 24.27 -17.01
N GLU A 220 -15.47 25.04 -16.17
CA GLU A 220 -16.08 26.01 -15.25
C GLU A 220 -15.50 27.41 -15.49
N LYS A 221 -15.43 28.24 -14.44
CA LYS A 221 -14.85 29.59 -14.47
C LYS A 221 -13.38 29.54 -14.88
N GLU A 222 -12.85 30.69 -15.31
CA GLU A 222 -11.42 30.85 -15.61
C GLU A 222 -10.53 30.34 -14.46
N GLY A 223 -9.52 29.54 -14.80
CA GLY A 223 -8.60 28.94 -13.82
C GLY A 223 -9.13 27.72 -13.06
N THR A 224 -10.35 27.26 -13.33
CA THR A 224 -10.94 26.09 -12.65
C THR A 224 -11.49 25.05 -13.63
N PHE A 225 -11.50 23.79 -13.22
CA PHE A 225 -12.14 22.71 -13.96
C PHE A 225 -12.79 21.72 -13.00
N LYS A 226 -13.75 20.93 -13.51
CA LYS A 226 -14.49 19.97 -12.71
C LYS A 226 -14.40 18.57 -13.32
N ILE A 227 -14.24 17.57 -12.45
CA ILE A 227 -14.21 16.16 -12.83
C ILE A 227 -15.38 15.44 -12.13
N CYS A 228 -16.09 14.61 -12.89
CA CYS A 228 -17.09 13.68 -12.37
C CYS A 228 -16.39 12.37 -11.98
N HIS A 229 -16.04 12.25 -10.70
CA HIS A 229 -15.47 11.04 -10.09
C HIS A 229 -16.57 10.04 -9.72
N TYR A 230 -16.19 8.80 -9.38
CA TYR A 230 -17.13 7.82 -8.82
C TYR A 230 -17.86 8.32 -7.57
N ALA A 231 -17.20 9.14 -6.75
CA ALA A 231 -17.72 9.72 -5.51
C ALA A 231 -18.47 11.05 -5.72
N GLY A 232 -18.55 11.55 -6.96
CA GLY A 232 -19.25 12.79 -7.29
C GLY A 232 -18.37 13.83 -7.97
N GLU A 233 -18.90 15.03 -8.10
CA GLU A 233 -18.24 16.13 -8.83
C GLU A 233 -17.28 16.89 -7.91
N VAL A 234 -16.04 17.06 -8.37
CA VAL A 234 -15.02 17.84 -7.65
C VAL A 234 -14.51 18.96 -8.54
N THR A 235 -14.46 20.17 -7.97
CA THR A 235 -13.94 21.37 -8.65
C THR A 235 -12.51 21.62 -8.19
N TYR A 236 -11.59 21.70 -9.15
CA TYR A 236 -10.16 21.93 -8.93
C TYR A 236 -9.77 23.34 -9.37
N ASP A 237 -8.95 23.99 -8.54
CA ASP A 237 -8.31 25.28 -8.83
C ASP A 237 -6.90 25.01 -9.38
N THR A 238 -6.64 25.45 -10.61
CA THR A 238 -5.35 25.25 -11.28
C THR A 238 -4.20 26.02 -10.66
N ALA A 239 -4.44 26.98 -9.76
CA ALA A 239 -3.40 27.77 -9.13
C ALA A 239 -2.30 26.90 -8.48
N GLY A 240 -1.06 27.07 -8.93
CA GLY A 240 0.12 26.34 -8.46
C GLY A 240 0.28 24.92 -9.00
N PHE A 241 -0.56 24.45 -9.94
CA PHE A 241 -0.44 23.11 -10.51
C PHE A 241 0.88 22.90 -11.23
N LEU A 242 1.28 23.83 -12.10
CA LEU A 242 2.50 23.68 -12.88
C LEU A 242 3.74 23.73 -11.99
N GLU A 243 3.76 24.63 -11.02
CA GLU A 243 4.88 24.78 -10.07
C GLU A 243 5.05 23.52 -9.23
N LYS A 244 3.97 23.05 -8.60
CA LYS A 244 3.98 21.82 -7.78
C LYS A 244 4.35 20.58 -8.59
N ASN A 245 3.95 20.52 -9.86
CA ASN A 245 4.28 19.39 -10.72
C ASN A 245 5.74 19.41 -11.22
N ARG A 246 6.33 20.60 -11.38
CA ARG A 246 7.75 20.76 -11.76
C ARG A 246 8.72 20.34 -10.66
N ASP A 247 8.33 20.52 -9.41
CA ASP A 247 9.13 20.26 -8.20
C ASP A 247 10.60 20.73 -8.37
N PRO A 248 10.82 22.06 -8.49
CA PRO A 248 12.13 22.59 -8.84
C PRO A 248 13.14 22.34 -7.71
N LEU A 249 13.90 21.26 -7.82
CA LEU A 249 15.13 21.08 -7.05
C LEU A 249 16.13 22.17 -7.43
N HIS A 250 16.32 23.15 -6.55
CA HIS A 250 17.34 24.18 -6.69
C HIS A 250 18.73 23.56 -6.53
N SER A 251 19.57 23.67 -7.54
CA SER A 251 20.97 23.22 -7.54
C SER A 251 21.77 23.77 -6.36
N GLU A 252 21.41 24.96 -5.91
CA GLU A 252 21.97 25.68 -4.78
C GLU A 252 21.69 24.97 -3.46
N SER A 253 20.50 24.38 -3.31
CA SER A 253 20.12 23.61 -2.12
C SER A 253 20.94 22.32 -2.02
N ILE A 254 21.12 21.62 -3.15
CA ILE A 254 21.98 20.42 -3.21
C ILE A 254 23.43 20.79 -2.88
N GLN A 255 23.94 21.88 -3.47
CA GLN A 255 25.30 22.35 -3.19
C GLN A 255 25.47 22.71 -1.71
N LEU A 256 24.53 23.44 -1.12
CA LEU A 256 24.55 23.80 0.29
C LEU A 256 24.61 22.56 1.18
N LEU A 257 23.67 21.63 1.00
CA LEU A 257 23.57 20.41 1.79
C LEU A 257 24.82 19.53 1.65
N SER A 258 25.41 19.44 0.46
CA SER A 258 26.65 18.70 0.23
C SER A 258 27.86 19.30 0.94
N SER A 259 27.87 20.63 1.15
CA SER A 259 28.93 21.35 1.86
C SER A 259 28.78 21.39 3.37
N CYS A 260 27.63 20.93 3.90
CA CYS A 260 27.37 20.92 5.33
C CYS A 260 28.27 19.90 6.05
N THR A 261 28.65 20.19 7.29
CA THR A 261 29.42 19.27 8.16
C THR A 261 28.57 18.11 8.69
N CYS A 262 27.24 18.26 8.72
CA CYS A 262 26.33 17.24 9.23
C CYS A 262 26.16 16.09 8.22
N GLU A 263 26.41 14.86 8.67
CA GLU A 263 26.34 13.65 7.83
C GLU A 263 24.95 13.43 7.21
N LEU A 264 23.86 13.77 7.91
CA LEU A 264 22.50 13.66 7.34
C LEU A 264 22.31 14.63 6.18
N SER A 265 22.77 15.88 6.30
CA SER A 265 22.69 16.87 5.22
C SER A 265 23.44 16.39 3.96
N LYS A 266 24.65 15.84 4.14
CA LYS A 266 25.43 15.26 3.02
C LYS A 266 24.73 14.06 2.41
N HIS A 267 24.15 13.18 3.22
CA HIS A 267 23.39 12.04 2.75
C HIS A 267 22.18 12.48 1.91
N PHE A 268 21.41 13.46 2.38
CA PHE A 268 20.29 14.03 1.62
C PHE A 268 20.75 14.62 0.28
N ALA A 269 21.87 15.35 0.26
CA ALA A 269 22.45 15.84 -0.99
C ALA A 269 22.81 14.70 -1.96
N SER A 270 23.38 13.61 -1.45
CA SER A 270 23.75 12.45 -2.28
C SER A 270 22.53 11.76 -2.91
N VAL A 271 21.44 11.64 -2.14
CA VAL A 271 20.16 11.09 -2.62
C VAL A 271 19.57 11.99 -3.71
N MET A 272 19.52 13.30 -3.48
CA MET A 272 19.04 14.28 -4.47
C MET A 272 19.85 14.25 -5.78
N VAL A 273 21.17 14.08 -5.70
CA VAL A 273 22.02 13.92 -6.89
C VAL A 273 21.72 12.62 -7.61
N ALA A 274 21.59 11.50 -6.89
CA ALA A 274 21.29 10.20 -7.48
C ALA A 274 19.93 10.20 -8.20
N ASP A 275 18.90 10.82 -7.63
CA ASP A 275 17.59 10.99 -8.25
C ASP A 275 17.66 11.83 -9.53
N SER A 276 18.49 12.88 -9.53
CA SER A 276 18.68 13.71 -10.73
C SER A 276 19.37 12.93 -11.88
N GLN A 277 20.22 11.95 -11.54
CA GLN A 277 20.96 11.14 -12.52
C GLN A 277 20.16 9.92 -13.00
N ASN A 278 19.47 9.19 -12.11
CA ASN A 278 18.65 8.03 -12.47
C ASN A 278 17.44 8.39 -13.33
N LYS A 279 16.91 9.62 -13.20
CA LYS A 279 15.84 10.14 -14.07
C LYS A 279 16.29 10.37 -15.53
N SER A 280 17.60 10.29 -15.83
CA SER A 280 18.12 10.40 -17.20
C SER A 280 18.29 9.05 -17.93
N SER A 281 18.19 7.91 -17.22
CA SER A 281 18.60 6.59 -17.74
C SER A 281 17.44 5.61 -17.98
N LEU A 282 16.19 5.95 -17.66
CA LEU A 282 15.02 5.06 -17.80
C LEU A 282 14.15 5.27 -19.05
N SER A 283 14.52 6.16 -19.97
CA SER A 283 13.80 6.33 -21.25
C SER A 283 14.35 5.39 -22.32
N TRP A 284 13.73 4.20 -22.47
CA TRP A 284 13.89 3.38 -23.66
C TRP A 284 13.05 3.98 -24.80
N HIS A 285 13.76 4.39 -25.85
CA HIS A 285 13.26 4.87 -27.14
C HIS A 285 12.56 6.23 -27.17
N SER A 286 13.33 7.32 -27.12
CA SER A 286 13.36 8.40 -28.15
C SER A 286 14.07 9.66 -27.61
N VAL A 287 14.90 10.26 -28.48
CA VAL A 287 15.51 11.60 -28.49
C VAL A 287 16.07 12.16 -27.16
N LYS A 288 17.36 12.52 -27.20
CA LYS A 288 18.08 13.26 -26.16
C LYS A 288 17.37 14.58 -25.83
N ASP A 289 16.46 14.58 -24.88
CA ASP A 289 16.10 15.76 -24.11
C ASP A 289 16.16 15.44 -22.63
N THR A 290 16.79 16.33 -21.89
CA THR A 290 17.13 16.24 -20.47
C THR A 290 15.89 16.45 -19.60
N HIS A 291 14.81 15.72 -19.86
CA HIS A 291 13.52 15.90 -19.18
C HIS A 291 13.57 15.27 -17.79
N LYS A 292 13.55 16.11 -16.75
CA LYS A 292 13.18 15.70 -15.39
C LYS A 292 11.74 15.17 -15.43
N GLN A 293 11.53 13.92 -15.03
CA GLN A 293 10.20 13.35 -14.85
C GLN A 293 9.42 14.17 -13.79
N SER A 294 8.22 14.64 -14.15
CA SER A 294 7.37 15.44 -13.25
C SER A 294 6.78 14.63 -12.11
N VAL A 295 6.33 15.32 -11.05
CA VAL A 295 5.75 14.70 -9.85
C VAL A 295 4.57 13.81 -10.22
N VAL A 296 3.69 14.27 -11.11
CA VAL A 296 2.48 13.53 -11.49
C VAL A 296 2.81 12.25 -12.25
N MET A 297 3.87 12.25 -13.07
CA MET A 297 4.28 11.08 -13.82
C MET A 297 4.99 10.05 -12.94
N GLU A 298 5.77 10.51 -11.97
CA GLU A 298 6.35 9.64 -10.93
C GLU A 298 5.25 9.02 -10.05
N PHE A 299 4.31 9.83 -9.59
CA PHE A 299 3.15 9.35 -8.83
C PHE A 299 2.35 8.31 -9.60
N LYS A 300 2.07 8.55 -10.89
CA LYS A 300 1.41 7.58 -11.78
C LYS A 300 2.18 6.25 -11.86
N ALA A 301 3.51 6.30 -12.02
CA ALA A 301 4.34 5.11 -12.12
C ALA A 301 4.33 4.29 -10.82
N GLN A 302 4.45 4.96 -9.67
CA GLN A 302 4.39 4.33 -8.35
C GLN A 302 3.00 3.71 -8.08
N LEU A 303 1.93 4.43 -8.40
CA LEU A 303 0.56 3.93 -8.29
C LEU A 303 0.36 2.69 -9.18
N PHE A 304 0.84 2.71 -10.42
CA PHE A 304 0.72 1.55 -11.32
C PHE A 304 1.47 0.32 -10.78
N LYS A 305 2.68 0.52 -10.23
CA LYS A 305 3.44 -0.55 -9.57
C LYS A 305 2.68 -1.12 -8.37
N LEU A 306 2.08 -0.26 -7.55
CA LEU A 306 1.21 -0.69 -6.44
C LEU A 306 0.02 -1.51 -6.96
N MET A 307 -0.69 -1.02 -7.99
CA MET A 307 -1.84 -1.73 -8.56
C MET A 307 -1.46 -3.13 -9.07
N GLN A 308 -0.30 -3.25 -9.74
CA GLN A 308 0.20 -4.55 -10.22
C GLN A 308 0.49 -5.51 -9.05
N GLN A 309 1.02 -5.01 -7.93
CA GLN A 309 1.21 -5.83 -6.73
C GLN A 309 -0.12 -6.29 -6.16
N LEU A 310 -1.11 -5.40 -6.04
CA LEU A 310 -2.45 -5.75 -5.54
C LEU A 310 -3.15 -6.79 -6.41
N GLU A 311 -3.06 -6.67 -7.73
CA GLU A 311 -3.65 -7.63 -8.69
C GLU A 311 -3.13 -9.08 -8.52
N SER A 312 -1.91 -9.23 -8.00
CA SER A 312 -1.32 -10.56 -7.72
C SER A 312 -1.73 -11.17 -6.37
N THR A 313 -2.59 -10.48 -5.61
CA THR A 313 -2.99 -10.88 -4.25
C THR A 313 -4.48 -11.16 -4.16
N THR A 314 -4.91 -11.78 -3.05
CA THR A 314 -6.33 -11.89 -2.70
C THR A 314 -6.72 -10.68 -1.87
N PRO A 315 -7.55 -9.75 -2.39
CA PRO A 315 -7.87 -8.53 -1.68
C PRO A 315 -8.93 -8.75 -0.59
N HIS A 316 -8.77 -8.03 0.52
CA HIS A 316 -9.77 -7.88 1.55
C HIS A 316 -10.02 -6.39 1.77
N PHE A 317 -11.27 -5.95 1.62
CA PHE A 317 -11.62 -4.53 1.66
C PHE A 317 -12.21 -4.15 3.01
N ILE A 318 -11.73 -3.04 3.59
CA ILE A 318 -12.24 -2.43 4.81
C ILE A 318 -12.61 -0.98 4.46
N GLN A 319 -13.87 -0.61 4.62
CA GLN A 319 -14.37 0.73 4.38
C GLN A 319 -14.66 1.41 5.73
N CYS A 320 -13.87 2.43 6.06
CA CYS A 320 -14.04 3.22 7.27
C CYS A 320 -15.03 4.36 7.02
N ILE A 321 -16.01 4.55 7.91
CA ILE A 321 -17.04 5.58 7.77
C ILE A 321 -16.94 6.58 8.93
N GLN A 322 -16.81 7.85 8.60
CA GLN A 322 -16.81 8.94 9.56
C GLN A 322 -18.24 9.23 10.02
N PRO A 323 -18.56 9.12 11.33
CA PRO A 323 -19.92 9.30 11.82
C PRO A 323 -20.34 10.77 11.86
N ASN A 324 -19.38 11.70 12.02
CA ASN A 324 -19.64 13.15 12.03
C ASN A 324 -18.38 13.97 11.74
N SER A 325 -18.57 15.16 11.19
CA SER A 325 -17.51 16.13 10.88
C SER A 325 -16.85 16.75 12.12
N LYS A 326 -17.51 16.70 13.28
CA LYS A 326 -17.04 17.33 14.52
C LYS A 326 -16.11 16.44 15.36
N HIS A 327 -15.84 15.20 14.93
CA HIS A 327 -15.06 14.20 15.67
C HIS A 327 -15.56 13.92 17.10
N HIS A 328 -16.87 14.05 17.35
CA HIS A 328 -17.47 13.78 18.65
C HIS A 328 -17.99 12.33 18.76
N PRO A 329 -17.75 11.63 19.87
CA PRO A 329 -18.33 10.31 20.07
C PRO A 329 -19.87 10.40 20.17
N ARG A 330 -20.57 9.37 19.69
CA ARG A 330 -22.05 9.24 19.74
C ARG A 330 -22.83 10.29 18.95
N LEU A 331 -22.19 11.10 18.12
CA LEU A 331 -22.86 12.00 17.19
C LEU A 331 -22.86 11.37 15.78
N PHE A 332 -24.01 11.40 15.12
CA PHE A 332 -24.20 10.78 13.80
C PHE A 332 -24.86 11.77 12.84
N GLU A 333 -24.12 12.17 11.81
CA GLU A 333 -24.58 13.08 10.76
C GLU A 333 -25.09 12.24 9.58
N HIS A 334 -26.42 12.12 9.48
CA HIS A 334 -27.07 11.25 8.50
C HIS A 334 -26.60 11.51 7.06
N ASP A 335 -26.58 12.77 6.63
CA ASP A 335 -26.27 13.12 5.24
C ASP A 335 -24.79 12.86 4.91
N LEU A 336 -23.89 13.08 5.88
CA LEU A 336 -22.48 12.78 5.74
C LEU A 336 -22.23 11.27 5.59
N VAL A 337 -22.86 10.46 6.45
CA VAL A 337 -22.73 8.99 6.40
C VAL A 337 -23.37 8.46 5.13
N LEU A 338 -24.56 8.92 4.76
CA LEU A 338 -25.25 8.51 3.53
C LEU A 338 -24.42 8.85 2.29
N HIS A 339 -23.79 10.03 2.26
CA HIS A 339 -22.89 10.41 1.18
C HIS A 339 -21.69 9.46 1.10
N GLN A 340 -21.00 9.18 2.21
CA GLN A 340 -19.88 8.23 2.24
C GLN A 340 -20.30 6.82 1.78
N LEU A 341 -21.45 6.31 2.21
CA LEU A 341 -21.93 4.98 1.79
C LEU A 341 -22.17 4.89 0.29
N LYS A 342 -22.63 5.98 -0.35
CA LYS A 342 -22.76 6.08 -1.81
C LYS A 342 -21.39 6.12 -2.48
N CYS A 343 -20.49 6.98 -2.00
CA CYS A 343 -19.15 7.12 -2.56
C CYS A 343 -18.36 5.82 -2.46
N CYS A 344 -18.35 5.15 -1.31
CA CYS A 344 -17.65 3.89 -1.09
C CYS A 344 -18.28 2.68 -1.82
N GLY A 345 -19.38 2.85 -2.56
CA GLY A 345 -20.06 1.77 -3.29
C GLY A 345 -20.68 0.69 -2.38
N VAL A 346 -21.02 1.02 -1.13
CA VAL A 346 -21.48 0.04 -0.14
C VAL A 346 -22.85 -0.54 -0.54
N PHE A 347 -23.72 0.28 -1.13
CA PHE A 347 -25.03 -0.19 -1.58
C PHE A 347 -24.92 -1.21 -2.71
N GLU A 348 -23.99 -0.99 -3.63
CA GLU A 348 -23.66 -1.90 -4.73
C GLU A 348 -23.12 -3.21 -4.18
N VAL A 349 -22.21 -3.17 -3.19
CA VAL A 349 -21.69 -4.36 -2.50
C VAL A 349 -22.81 -5.17 -1.89
N VAL A 350 -23.72 -4.53 -1.15
CA VAL A 350 -24.85 -5.21 -0.50
C VAL A 350 -25.77 -5.83 -1.55
N ARG A 351 -26.04 -5.11 -2.65
CA ARG A 351 -26.86 -5.59 -3.75
C ARG A 351 -26.25 -6.83 -4.41
N ILE A 352 -24.95 -6.79 -4.73
CA ILE A 352 -24.19 -7.90 -5.29
C ILE A 352 -24.20 -9.08 -4.31
N SER A 353 -23.89 -8.85 -3.04
CA SER A 353 -23.81 -9.90 -2.02
C SER A 353 -25.12 -10.65 -1.81
N ARG A 354 -26.26 -10.00 -2.05
CA ARG A 354 -27.59 -10.64 -1.94
C ARG A 354 -27.93 -11.55 -3.11
N THR A 355 -27.47 -11.21 -4.30
CA THR A 355 -27.84 -11.94 -5.51
C THR A 355 -26.78 -13.01 -5.85
N CYS A 356 -25.51 -12.74 -5.56
CA CYS A 356 -24.33 -13.55 -5.85
C CYS A 356 -24.26 -14.87 -5.04
N TYR A 357 -23.40 -15.77 -5.49
CA TYR A 357 -23.03 -17.01 -4.81
C TYR A 357 -21.64 -16.85 -4.16
N PRO A 358 -21.55 -16.41 -2.89
CA PRO A 358 -20.27 -16.05 -2.25
C PRO A 358 -19.36 -17.26 -2.00
N THR A 359 -19.93 -18.46 -1.85
CA THR A 359 -19.14 -19.68 -1.64
C THR A 359 -19.00 -20.44 -2.95
N ARG A 360 -17.76 -20.63 -3.39
CA ARG A 360 -17.39 -21.24 -4.67
C ARG A 360 -16.36 -22.31 -4.41
N ILE A 361 -16.67 -23.55 -4.77
CA ILE A 361 -15.81 -24.71 -4.45
C ILE A 361 -15.77 -25.61 -5.68
N THR A 362 -14.59 -26.06 -6.10
CA THR A 362 -14.51 -27.01 -7.23
C THR A 362 -15.17 -28.33 -6.88
N HIS A 363 -15.70 -29.04 -7.88
CA HIS A 363 -16.30 -30.37 -7.67
C HIS A 363 -15.32 -31.31 -6.94
N GLN A 364 -14.03 -31.26 -7.30
CA GLN A 364 -12.98 -32.03 -6.62
C GLN A 364 -12.83 -31.65 -5.15
N GLN A 365 -12.64 -30.37 -4.84
CA GLN A 365 -12.45 -29.91 -3.46
C GLN A 365 -13.68 -30.23 -2.60
N PHE A 366 -14.89 -30.07 -3.16
CA PHE A 366 -16.12 -30.35 -2.46
C PHE A 366 -16.27 -31.85 -2.16
N ALA A 367 -16.02 -32.70 -3.16
CA ALA A 367 -16.03 -34.15 -3.00
C ALA A 367 -14.99 -34.61 -1.96
N GLU A 368 -13.73 -34.17 -2.06
CA GLU A 368 -12.69 -34.51 -1.08
C GLU A 368 -13.09 -34.09 0.34
N ARG A 369 -13.72 -32.92 0.47
CA ARG A 369 -14.11 -32.34 1.75
C ARG A 369 -15.33 -33.00 2.40
N TYR A 370 -16.24 -33.58 1.62
CA TYR A 370 -17.54 -34.07 2.15
C TYR A 370 -17.88 -35.51 1.80
N ARG A 371 -17.13 -36.21 0.94
CA ARG A 371 -17.48 -37.58 0.49
C ARG A 371 -17.62 -38.59 1.62
N PHE A 372 -16.90 -38.39 2.73
CA PHE A 372 -16.98 -39.29 3.89
C PHE A 372 -18.34 -39.20 4.61
N LEU A 373 -19.14 -38.17 4.32
CA LEU A 373 -20.52 -38.07 4.80
C LEU A 373 -21.47 -39.00 4.03
N LEU A 374 -21.03 -39.62 2.92
CA LEU A 374 -21.81 -40.54 2.09
C LEU A 374 -21.47 -42.02 2.37
N LEU A 375 -22.33 -42.91 1.86
CA LEU A 375 -22.03 -44.35 1.83
C LEU A 375 -20.84 -44.64 0.91
N ARG A 376 -20.05 -45.67 1.25
CA ARG A 376 -18.80 -46.00 0.58
C ARG A 376 -18.94 -46.26 -0.93
N SER A 377 -20.08 -46.82 -1.37
CA SER A 377 -20.38 -47.09 -2.78
C SER A 377 -20.62 -45.83 -3.63
N ILE A 378 -21.12 -44.76 -3.00
CA ILE A 378 -21.37 -43.47 -3.67
C ILE A 378 -20.11 -42.60 -3.61
N ALA A 379 -19.36 -42.68 -2.50
CA ALA A 379 -18.12 -41.94 -2.30
C ALA A 379 -16.96 -42.32 -3.24
N SER A 380 -17.10 -43.41 -4.03
CA SER A 380 -16.13 -43.87 -5.03
C SER A 380 -16.42 -43.40 -6.46
N GLN A 381 -17.49 -42.62 -6.68
CA GLN A 381 -17.82 -42.05 -7.98
C GLN A 381 -16.96 -40.82 -8.30
N ASP A 382 -17.14 -40.26 -9.50
CA ASP A 382 -16.48 -39.02 -9.90
C ASP A 382 -16.89 -37.83 -9.01
N PRO A 383 -16.06 -36.77 -8.93
CA PRO A 383 -16.30 -35.66 -8.02
C PRO A 383 -17.64 -34.93 -8.20
N LEU A 384 -18.16 -34.84 -9.43
CA LEU A 384 -19.44 -34.18 -9.69
C LEU A 384 -20.59 -35.02 -9.14
N SER A 385 -20.60 -36.32 -9.42
CA SER A 385 -21.63 -37.23 -8.90
C SER A 385 -21.63 -37.28 -7.37
N VAL A 386 -20.45 -37.32 -6.74
CA VAL A 386 -20.30 -37.23 -5.28
C VAL A 386 -20.86 -35.91 -4.75
N SER A 387 -20.54 -34.79 -5.42
CA SER A 387 -21.01 -33.47 -5.04
C SER A 387 -22.55 -33.40 -5.06
N ILE A 388 -23.19 -33.87 -6.14
CA ILE A 388 -24.65 -33.94 -6.27
C ILE A 388 -25.27 -34.81 -5.18
N ALA A 389 -24.69 -35.98 -4.89
CA ALA A 389 -25.20 -36.88 -3.86
C ALA A 389 -25.12 -36.26 -2.45
N VAL A 390 -24.08 -35.48 -2.14
CA VAL A 390 -24.01 -34.73 -0.88
C VAL A 390 -25.11 -33.67 -0.83
N LEU A 391 -25.32 -32.89 -1.90
CA LEU A 391 -26.36 -31.86 -1.95
C LEU A 391 -27.75 -32.45 -1.68
N GLN A 392 -28.06 -33.57 -2.34
CA GLN A 392 -29.32 -34.29 -2.18
C GLN A 392 -29.49 -34.86 -0.76
N LYS A 393 -28.44 -35.50 -0.22
CA LYS A 393 -28.50 -36.08 1.14
C LYS A 393 -28.82 -35.04 2.21
N PHE A 394 -28.30 -33.83 2.05
CA PHE A 394 -28.52 -32.72 2.99
C PHE A 394 -29.71 -31.83 2.63
N ASN A 395 -30.50 -32.19 1.60
CA ASN A 395 -31.68 -31.47 1.14
C ASN A 395 -31.42 -29.97 0.93
N ILE A 396 -30.29 -29.61 0.33
CA ILE A 396 -30.01 -28.21 0.00
C ILE A 396 -30.96 -27.80 -1.14
N PRO A 397 -31.78 -26.75 -0.98
CA PRO A 397 -32.76 -26.36 -1.99
C PRO A 397 -32.07 -25.98 -3.33
N PRO A 398 -32.60 -26.39 -4.50
CA PRO A 398 -32.01 -26.07 -5.81
C PRO A 398 -31.82 -24.57 -6.07
N GLU A 399 -32.65 -23.70 -5.50
CA GLU A 399 -32.52 -22.23 -5.61
C GLU A 399 -31.36 -21.64 -4.79
N MET A 400 -30.78 -22.43 -3.89
CA MET A 400 -29.71 -22.03 -2.98
C MET A 400 -28.31 -22.40 -3.49
N TYR A 401 -28.21 -23.13 -4.60
CA TYR A 401 -26.94 -23.45 -5.24
C TYR A 401 -27.05 -23.44 -6.78
N GLN A 402 -25.91 -23.39 -7.45
CA GLN A 402 -25.78 -23.63 -8.88
C GLN A 402 -24.64 -24.62 -9.12
N VAL A 403 -24.82 -25.47 -10.14
CA VAL A 403 -23.82 -26.44 -10.58
C VAL A 403 -23.25 -25.93 -11.89
N GLY A 404 -22.03 -25.40 -11.84
CA GLY A 404 -21.30 -25.04 -13.05
C GLY A 404 -20.47 -26.20 -13.57
N TYR A 405 -19.78 -25.97 -14.68
CA TYR A 405 -18.95 -26.98 -15.34
C TYR A 405 -17.84 -27.50 -14.42
N THR A 406 -17.21 -26.63 -13.62
CA THR A 406 -16.07 -27.00 -12.77
C THR A 406 -16.32 -26.82 -11.28
N LYS A 407 -17.31 -26.00 -10.90
CA LYS A 407 -17.54 -25.60 -9.51
C LYS A 407 -19.01 -25.72 -9.08
N LEU A 408 -19.18 -25.83 -7.77
CA LEU A 408 -20.42 -25.56 -7.07
C LEU A 408 -20.42 -24.14 -6.51
N PHE A 409 -21.54 -23.47 -6.69
CA PHE A 409 -21.78 -22.10 -6.25
C PHE A 409 -22.92 -22.11 -5.24
N PHE A 410 -22.70 -21.58 -4.04
CA PHE A 410 -23.71 -21.58 -2.97
C PHE A 410 -24.05 -20.17 -2.53
N ARG A 411 -25.33 -19.96 -2.21
CA ARG A 411 -25.78 -18.80 -1.45
C ARG A 411 -25.22 -18.84 -0.02
N THR A 412 -25.25 -17.69 0.63
CA THR A 412 -24.75 -17.54 2.01
C THR A 412 -25.36 -18.57 2.96
N GLY A 413 -24.52 -19.16 3.81
CA GLY A 413 -24.95 -20.03 4.92
C GLY A 413 -25.22 -21.50 4.57
N GLN A 414 -25.32 -21.87 3.28
CA GLN A 414 -25.70 -23.23 2.89
C GLN A 414 -24.68 -24.30 3.28
N VAL A 415 -23.40 -23.95 3.24
CA VAL A 415 -22.31 -24.87 3.60
C VAL A 415 -22.17 -25.07 5.11
N ALA A 416 -22.82 -24.25 5.93
CA ALA A 416 -22.71 -24.33 7.39
C ALA A 416 -23.22 -25.67 7.96
N ALA A 417 -24.30 -26.22 7.39
CA ALA A 417 -24.85 -27.51 7.80
C ALA A 417 -23.87 -28.66 7.48
N LEU A 418 -23.23 -28.62 6.31
CA LEU A 418 -22.21 -29.58 5.90
C LEU A 418 -20.97 -29.51 6.80
N GLU A 419 -20.49 -28.31 7.12
CA GLU A 419 -19.38 -28.10 8.06
C GLU A 419 -19.71 -28.59 9.47
N ASN A 420 -20.95 -28.39 9.92
CA ASN A 420 -21.37 -28.90 11.22
C ASN A 420 -21.36 -30.43 11.25
N ALA A 421 -21.92 -31.08 10.21
CA ALA A 421 -21.91 -32.55 10.10
C ALA A 421 -20.48 -33.11 10.05
N LYS A 422 -19.59 -32.47 9.29
CA LYS A 422 -18.17 -32.78 9.27
C LYS A 422 -17.53 -32.65 10.66
N ARG A 423 -17.77 -31.55 11.37
CA ARG A 423 -17.23 -31.34 12.74
C ARG A 423 -17.68 -32.44 13.69
N GLN A 424 -18.96 -32.80 13.66
CA GLN A 424 -19.50 -33.89 14.50
C GLN A 424 -18.81 -35.22 14.21
N MET A 425 -18.56 -35.53 12.94
CA MET A 425 -17.86 -36.76 12.57
C MET A 425 -16.37 -36.72 12.94
N LEU A 426 -15.72 -35.56 12.87
CA LEU A 426 -14.35 -35.35 13.36
C LEU A 426 -14.21 -35.49 14.87
N LEU A 427 -15.29 -35.42 15.67
CA LEU A 427 -15.22 -35.82 17.08
C LEU A 427 -14.84 -37.29 17.23
N GLY A 428 -15.10 -38.14 16.22
CA GLY A 428 -14.58 -39.51 16.15
C GLY A 428 -13.05 -39.58 16.14
N THR A 429 -12.35 -38.51 15.74
CA THR A 429 -10.89 -38.40 15.89
C THR A 429 -10.47 -38.45 17.35
N LEU A 430 -11.30 -38.00 18.30
CA LEU A 430 -11.03 -38.16 19.73
C LEU A 430 -10.91 -39.64 20.09
N HIS A 431 -11.76 -40.51 19.54
CA HIS A 431 -11.66 -41.95 19.78
C HIS A 431 -10.33 -42.51 19.27
N ILE A 432 -9.90 -42.12 18.07
CA ILE A 432 -8.60 -42.51 17.50
C ILE A 432 -7.46 -41.99 18.37
N GLN A 433 -7.52 -40.74 18.81
CA GLN A 433 -6.52 -40.14 19.71
C GLN A 433 -6.46 -40.87 21.05
N THR A 434 -7.60 -41.24 21.65
CA THR A 434 -7.67 -42.00 22.90
C THR A 434 -7.04 -43.38 22.73
N GLN A 435 -7.36 -44.09 21.64
CA GLN A 435 -6.76 -45.40 21.35
C GLN A 435 -5.25 -45.28 21.12
N PHE A 436 -4.80 -44.31 20.33
CA PHE A 436 -3.38 -44.08 20.07
C PHE A 436 -2.61 -43.73 21.35
N ARG A 437 -3.12 -42.79 22.15
CA ARG A 437 -2.53 -42.43 23.45
C ARG A 437 -2.46 -43.63 24.39
N GLY A 438 -3.54 -44.41 24.47
CA GLY A 438 -3.57 -45.64 25.27
C GLY A 438 -2.57 -46.70 24.80
N LEU A 439 -2.42 -46.90 23.49
CA LEU A 439 -1.41 -47.81 22.92
C LEU A 439 0.01 -47.33 23.19
N HIS A 440 0.26 -46.03 23.02
CA HIS A 440 1.56 -45.42 23.31
C HIS A 440 1.94 -45.56 24.79
N SER A 441 1.04 -45.21 25.71
CA SER A 441 1.28 -45.36 27.15
C SER A 441 1.55 -46.82 27.54
N ARG A 442 0.77 -47.78 27.03
CA ARG A 442 1.00 -49.20 27.28
C ARG A 442 2.34 -49.69 26.75
N ARG A 443 2.79 -49.17 25.61
CA ARG A 443 4.11 -49.49 25.05
C ARG A 443 5.24 -48.95 25.93
N VAL A 444 5.15 -47.69 26.36
CA VAL A 444 6.15 -47.07 27.26
C VAL A 444 6.22 -47.82 28.59
N VAL A 445 5.08 -48.19 29.19
CA VAL A 445 5.05 -48.96 30.45
C VAL A 445 5.71 -50.33 30.25
N LYS A 446 5.40 -51.04 29.16
CA LYS A 446 6.08 -52.32 28.86
C LYS A 446 7.59 -52.13 28.70
N GLU A 447 8.04 -51.11 27.96
CA GLU A 447 9.47 -50.83 27.80
C GLU A 447 10.13 -50.56 29.16
N GLN A 448 9.50 -49.79 30.05
CA GLN A 448 9.99 -49.55 31.42
C GLN A 448 10.02 -50.82 32.28
N GLU A 449 8.97 -51.66 32.22
CA GLU A 449 8.93 -52.94 32.92
C GLU A 449 10.05 -53.88 32.45
N TYR A 450 10.27 -53.98 31.13
CA TYR A 450 11.39 -54.74 30.58
C TYR A 450 12.74 -54.21 31.05
N THR A 451 12.95 -52.89 31.06
CA THR A 451 14.19 -52.27 31.59
C THR A 451 14.38 -52.57 33.08
N LEU A 452 13.33 -52.49 33.89
CA LEU A 452 13.37 -52.83 35.33
C LEU A 452 13.68 -54.32 35.56
N ILE A 453 13.11 -55.22 34.77
CA ILE A 453 13.41 -56.66 34.86
C ILE A 453 14.88 -56.94 34.51
N ILE A 454 15.42 -56.28 33.47
CA ILE A 454 16.85 -56.43 33.11
C ILE A 454 17.74 -55.87 34.22
N LEU A 455 17.49 -54.65 34.70
CA LEU A 455 18.28 -54.03 35.77
C LEU A 455 18.23 -54.83 37.08
N SER A 456 17.07 -55.37 37.45
CA SER A 456 16.92 -56.20 38.66
C SER A 456 17.61 -57.55 38.52
N ARG A 457 17.57 -58.17 37.33
CA ARG A 457 18.29 -59.42 37.03
C ARG A 457 19.80 -59.22 37.08
N ASP A 458 20.30 -58.19 36.41
CA ASP A 458 21.74 -57.88 36.34
C ASP A 458 22.27 -57.41 37.69
N GLY A 459 21.48 -56.60 38.43
CA GLY A 459 21.78 -56.22 39.81
C GLY A 459 21.78 -57.42 40.76
N GLY A 460 20.84 -58.35 40.63
CA GLY A 460 20.81 -59.60 41.39
C GLY A 460 21.99 -60.52 41.09
N GLN A 461 22.40 -60.62 39.82
CA GLN A 461 23.62 -61.33 39.42
C GLN A 461 24.87 -60.67 39.97
N LEU A 462 24.99 -59.34 39.88
CA LEU A 462 26.09 -58.57 40.47
C LEU A 462 26.18 -58.77 41.99
N PHE A 463 25.05 -58.73 42.70
CA PHE A 463 25.01 -58.95 44.14
C PHE A 463 25.36 -60.39 44.52
N SER A 464 24.88 -61.38 43.76
CA SER A 464 25.28 -62.77 43.91
C SER A 464 26.78 -62.95 43.65
N TYR A 465 27.33 -62.39 42.56
CA TYR A 465 28.76 -62.42 42.27
C TYR A 465 29.59 -61.77 43.39
N ARG A 466 29.12 -60.66 43.96
CA ARG A 466 29.76 -59.98 45.10
C ARG A 466 29.83 -60.88 46.33
N ASN A 467 28.76 -61.62 46.62
CA ASN A 467 28.70 -62.56 47.74
C ASN A 467 29.49 -63.85 47.50
N THR A 468 29.56 -64.35 46.26
CA THR A 468 30.28 -65.60 45.94
C THR A 468 31.80 -65.41 45.81
N LEU A 469 32.26 -64.22 45.39
CA LEU A 469 33.70 -63.94 45.21
C LEU A 469 34.37 -63.30 46.43
N GLY A 470 33.62 -62.91 47.48
CA GLY A 470 34.21 -62.30 48.69
C GLY A 470 35.06 -61.07 48.39
N VAL A 471 34.70 -60.28 47.37
CA VAL A 471 35.46 -59.09 46.99
C VAL A 471 34.90 -57.88 47.74
N ASP A 472 35.57 -57.53 48.85
CA ASP A 472 35.54 -56.19 49.41
C ASP A 472 36.18 -55.20 48.43
N LEU A 473 35.39 -54.73 47.47
CA LEU A 473 35.75 -53.53 46.72
C LEU A 473 35.48 -52.31 47.61
N GLN A 474 36.54 -51.87 48.30
CA GLN A 474 36.70 -50.47 48.72
C GLN A 474 36.55 -49.59 47.48
N LEU A 475 35.34 -49.12 47.22
CA LEU A 475 35.12 -48.02 46.29
C LEU A 475 35.02 -46.74 47.11
N THR A 476 36.18 -46.08 47.17
CA THR A 476 36.34 -44.67 47.49
C THR A 476 35.26 -43.84 46.80
N CYS A 477 34.52 -43.08 47.60
CA CYS A 477 33.63 -42.04 47.13
C CYS A 477 34.49 -40.91 46.54
N SER A 478 34.71 -40.90 45.23
CA SER A 478 35.25 -39.74 44.52
C SER A 478 34.48 -39.51 43.22
N MET A 479 33.66 -38.46 43.24
CA MET A 479 33.16 -37.63 42.13
C MET A 479 32.43 -38.30 40.97
N ILE A 480 31.19 -37.85 40.72
CA ILE A 480 30.88 -36.93 39.62
C ILE A 480 29.55 -36.21 39.94
N ASN A 481 29.60 -34.87 39.85
CA ASN A 481 28.50 -33.92 39.77
C ASN A 481 27.76 -34.05 38.43
#